data_AF-A0A950DLE7-F1
#
_entry.id   AF-A0A950DLE7-F1
#
_cell.length_a   1.000
_cell.length_b   1.000
_cell.length_c   1.000
_cell.angle_alpha   90.00
_cell.angle_beta   90.00
_cell.angle_gamma   90.00
#
_symmetry.space_group_name_H-M   'P 1'
#
loop_
_entity.id
_entity.type
_entity.pdbx_description
1 polymer ?
#
loop_
_entity_poly.entity_id
_entity_poly.type
_entity_poly.pdbx_seq_one_letter_code
_entity_poly.pdbx_strand_id
1 'polypeptide(L)'
;RDAEAQKADRPSFQILRNEELIELAKSVDAGSTHLPTGVHGARRKRLAALLEEVLLLPETEWPQRVRLVRDRPTGEEEQRMEQLKNRRDRVAEGLQLDPGVIAPRQALERISREPQAVGSVLMRWQQQLLGL
;
A
#
# COMPACT_ATOMS: atom_id res chain seq x y z
N ARG A 1 9.63 -8.58 -13.43
CA ARG A 1 10.00 -7.17 -13.76
C ARG A 1 11.03 -6.62 -12.78
N ASP A 2 10.74 -6.61 -11.48
CA ASP A 2 11.54 -5.83 -10.51
C ASP A 2 12.98 -6.35 -10.35
N ALA A 3 13.18 -7.67 -10.38
CA ALA A 3 14.53 -8.26 -10.40
C ALA A 3 15.36 -7.85 -11.65
N GLU A 4 14.73 -7.63 -12.80
CA GLU A 4 15.42 -7.15 -14.01
C GLU A 4 15.77 -5.66 -13.90
N ALA A 5 14.92 -4.87 -13.24
CA ALA A 5 15.19 -3.46 -12.96
C ALA A 5 16.37 -3.30 -12.01
N GLN A 6 16.39 -4.10 -10.93
CA GLN A 6 17.49 -4.12 -9.98
C GLN A 6 18.82 -4.51 -10.66
N LYS A 7 18.83 -5.55 -11.51
CA LYS A 7 20.03 -5.96 -12.26
C LYS A 7 20.52 -4.92 -13.26
N ALA A 8 19.60 -4.15 -13.83
CA ALA A 8 19.90 -3.14 -14.84
C ALA A 8 20.22 -1.76 -14.24
N ASP A 9 20.10 -1.60 -12.92
CA ASP A 9 20.15 -0.31 -12.22
C ASP A 9 19.24 0.74 -12.87
N ARG A 10 18.00 0.33 -13.15
CA ARG A 10 16.98 1.18 -13.80
C ARG A 10 15.63 1.04 -13.11
N PRO A 11 14.81 2.11 -13.12
CA PRO A 11 13.44 2.02 -12.64
C PRO A 11 12.62 0.92 -13.35
N SER A 12 11.74 0.23 -12.62
CA SER A 12 10.92 -0.87 -13.15
C SER A 12 10.12 -0.54 -14.41
N PHE A 13 9.60 0.69 -14.53
CA PHE A 13 8.81 1.11 -15.69
C PHE A 13 9.64 1.23 -16.98
N GLN A 14 10.98 1.37 -16.88
CA GLN A 14 11.87 1.34 -18.05
C GLN A 14 12.17 -0.08 -18.53
N ILE A 15 11.88 -1.09 -17.71
CA ILE A 15 12.01 -2.50 -18.09
C ILE A 15 10.74 -3.00 -18.77
N LEU A 16 9.59 -2.72 -18.15
CA LEU A 16 8.28 -3.04 -18.66
C LEU A 16 7.26 -2.10 -18.03
N ARG A 17 6.51 -1.36 -18.85
CA ARG A 17 5.55 -0.37 -18.36
C ARG A 17 4.37 -1.05 -17.66
N ASN A 18 3.70 -0.31 -16.77
CA ASN A 18 2.52 -0.83 -16.07
C ASN A 18 1.38 -1.16 -17.05
N GLU A 19 1.19 -0.33 -18.08
CA GLU A 19 0.19 -0.55 -19.12
C GLU A 19 0.45 -1.87 -19.87
N GLU A 20 1.69 -2.08 -20.31
CA GLU A 20 2.12 -3.30 -21.02
C GLU A 20 1.97 -4.56 -20.14
N LEU A 21 2.19 -4.45 -18.83
CA LEU A 21 1.94 -5.55 -17.89
C LEU A 21 0.47 -5.91 -17.79
N ILE A 22 -0.42 -4.91 -17.71
CA ILE A 22 -1.86 -5.12 -17.60
C ILE A 22 -2.41 -5.67 -18.92
N GLU A 23 -1.96 -5.15 -20.06
CA GLU A 23 -2.33 -5.66 -21.38
C GLU A 23 -1.88 -7.10 -21.58
N LEU A 24 -0.65 -7.43 -21.16
CA LEU A 24 -0.14 -8.80 -21.19
C LEU A 24 -0.97 -9.73 -20.31
N ALA A 25 -1.32 -9.31 -19.10
CA ALA A 25 -2.16 -10.13 -18.21
C ALA A 25 -3.53 -10.40 -18.83
N LYS A 26 -4.16 -9.38 -19.43
CA LYS A 26 -5.45 -9.53 -20.14
C LYS A 26 -5.32 -10.43 -21.38
N SER A 27 -4.23 -10.31 -22.13
CA SER A 27 -4.04 -11.14 -23.32
C SER A 27 -3.85 -12.60 -22.96
N VAL A 28 -3.10 -12.88 -21.89
CA VAL A 28 -2.86 -14.23 -21.37
C VAL A 28 -4.16 -14.85 -20.85
N ASP A 29 -4.97 -14.09 -20.11
CA ASP A 29 -6.32 -14.50 -19.68
C ASP A 29 -7.24 -14.84 -20.87
N ALA A 30 -7.11 -14.10 -21.98
CA ALA A 30 -7.79 -14.37 -23.23
C ALA A 30 -7.16 -15.50 -24.08
N GLY A 31 -6.15 -16.20 -23.58
CA GLY A 31 -5.47 -17.32 -24.27
C GLY A 31 -4.39 -16.91 -25.28
N SER A 32 -3.99 -15.64 -25.30
CA SER A 32 -2.92 -15.13 -26.16
C SER A 32 -1.57 -15.09 -25.44
N THR A 33 -0.54 -15.62 -26.09
CA THR A 33 0.86 -15.62 -25.61
C THR A 33 1.69 -14.49 -26.24
N HIS A 34 1.05 -13.42 -26.72
CA HIS A 34 1.76 -12.31 -27.35
C HIS A 34 2.73 -11.64 -26.36
N LEU A 35 4.01 -11.60 -26.71
CA LEU A 35 5.05 -10.96 -25.90
C LEU A 35 5.18 -9.47 -26.25
N PRO A 36 5.30 -8.56 -25.26
CA PRO A 36 5.46 -7.13 -25.51
C PRO A 36 6.66 -6.85 -26.42
N THR A 37 6.47 -5.96 -27.40
CA THR A 37 7.48 -5.65 -28.42
C THR A 37 8.76 -5.05 -27.84
N GLY A 38 8.66 -4.28 -26.75
CA GLY A 38 9.80 -3.65 -26.07
C GLY A 38 10.67 -4.60 -25.23
N VAL A 39 10.28 -5.88 -25.09
CA VAL A 39 11.06 -6.88 -24.33
C VAL A 39 11.90 -7.72 -25.29
N HIS A 40 13.22 -7.63 -25.16
CA HIS A 40 14.18 -8.25 -26.08
C HIS A 40 15.13 -9.24 -25.40
N GLY A 41 15.78 -10.07 -26.23
CA GLY A 41 16.88 -10.94 -25.84
C GLY A 41 16.51 -11.94 -24.74
N ALA A 42 17.40 -12.06 -23.74
CA ALA A 42 17.22 -13.02 -22.65
C ALA A 42 15.98 -12.75 -21.79
N ARG A 43 15.52 -11.49 -21.70
CA ARG A 43 14.29 -11.12 -20.97
C ARG A 43 13.05 -11.67 -21.66
N ARG A 44 13.02 -11.64 -22.99
CA ARG A 44 11.91 -12.19 -23.78
C ARG A 44 11.77 -13.68 -23.59
N LYS A 45 12.90 -14.41 -23.58
CA LYS A 45 12.91 -15.86 -23.32
C LYS A 45 12.41 -16.19 -21.92
N ARG A 46 12.87 -15.47 -20.89
CA ARG A 46 12.38 -15.63 -19.51
C ARG A 46 10.90 -15.33 -19.37
N LEU A 47 10.41 -14.29 -20.04
CA LEU A 47 9.00 -13.94 -20.01
C LEU A 47 8.15 -15.03 -20.68
N ALA A 48 8.58 -15.54 -21.84
CA ALA A 48 7.89 -16.63 -22.52
C ALA A 48 7.76 -17.89 -21.64
N ALA A 49 8.87 -18.33 -21.03
CA ALA A 49 8.87 -19.48 -20.13
C ALA A 49 7.93 -19.27 -18.93
N LEU A 50 7.95 -18.07 -18.34
CA LEU A 50 7.04 -17.73 -17.23
C LEU A 50 5.57 -17.75 -17.65
N LEU A 51 5.24 -17.32 -18.87
CA LEU A 51 3.86 -17.37 -19.37
C LEU A 51 3.39 -18.82 -19.60
N GLU A 52 4.27 -19.70 -20.08
CA GLU A 52 3.97 -21.12 -20.22
C GLU A 52 3.70 -21.77 -18.86
N GLU A 53 4.52 -21.47 -17.85
CA GLU A 53 4.31 -21.94 -16.48
C GLU A 53 2.98 -21.43 -15.88
N VAL A 54 2.68 -20.14 -16.06
CA VAL A 54 1.45 -19.52 -15.52
C VAL A 54 0.19 -20.07 -16.20
N LEU A 55 0.23 -20.36 -17.50
CA LEU A 55 -0.91 -20.94 -18.21
C LEU A 55 -1.24 -22.38 -17.76
N LEU A 56 -0.26 -23.07 -17.18
CA LEU A 56 -0.44 -24.42 -16.62
C LEU A 56 -0.83 -24.38 -15.13
N LEU A 57 -0.83 -23.20 -14.50
CA LEU A 57 -1.09 -23.03 -13.08
C LEU A 57 -2.59 -23.25 -12.77
N PRO A 58 -2.95 -24.20 -11.88
CA PRO A 58 -4.34 -24.43 -11.53
C PRO A 58 -4.94 -23.21 -10.82
N GLU A 59 -6.24 -22.97 -11.02
CA GLU A 59 -6.96 -21.84 -10.41
C GLU A 59 -6.84 -21.80 -8.88
N THR A 60 -6.64 -22.96 -8.24
CA THR A 60 -6.43 -23.08 -6.79
C THR A 60 -5.16 -22.39 -6.29
N GLU A 61 -4.18 -22.18 -7.16
CA GLU A 61 -2.91 -21.51 -6.85
C GLU A 61 -2.92 -20.03 -7.22
N TRP A 62 -3.99 -19.53 -7.83
CA TRP A 62 -4.08 -18.14 -8.22
C TRP A 62 -4.14 -17.21 -7.01
N PRO A 63 -3.52 -16.02 -7.10
CA PRO A 63 -3.59 -15.05 -6.03
C PRO A 63 -5.04 -14.60 -5.82
N GLN A 64 -5.50 -14.69 -4.58
CA GLN A 64 -6.83 -14.21 -4.24
C GLN A 64 -6.86 -12.67 -4.20
N ARG A 65 -7.91 -12.09 -4.77
CA ARG A 65 -8.14 -10.64 -4.68
C ARG A 65 -8.36 -10.24 -3.23
N VAL A 66 -7.41 -9.51 -2.65
CA VAL A 66 -7.57 -8.91 -1.32
C VAL A 66 -8.67 -7.86 -1.40
N ARG A 67 -9.85 -8.18 -0.85
CA ARG A 67 -10.93 -7.21 -0.68
C ARG A 67 -10.59 -6.34 0.52
N LEU A 68 -10.20 -5.09 0.26
CA LEU A 68 -10.07 -4.11 1.33
C LEU A 68 -11.47 -3.74 1.81
N VAL A 69 -11.90 -4.32 2.93
CA VAL A 69 -13.12 -3.89 3.61
C VAL A 69 -12.82 -2.52 4.21
N ARG A 70 -13.49 -1.49 3.70
CA ARG A 70 -13.48 -0.17 4.33
C ARG A 70 -14.46 -0.22 5.49
N ASP A 71 -13.95 -0.50 6.69
CA ASP A 71 -14.74 -0.36 7.90
C ASP A 71 -15.15 1.10 8.07
N ARG A 72 -16.47 1.32 8.04
CA ARG A 72 -17.05 2.60 8.38
C ARG A 72 -16.85 2.83 9.87
N PRO A 73 -16.34 4.00 10.29
CA PRO A 73 -16.22 4.29 11.70
C PRO A 73 -17.56 4.14 12.41
N THR A 74 -17.55 3.56 13.61
CA THR A 74 -18.73 3.61 14.49
C THR A 74 -18.89 5.03 15.05
N GLY A 75 -20.10 5.40 15.49
CA GLY A 75 -20.32 6.73 16.09
C GLY A 75 -19.41 6.99 17.31
N GLU A 76 -19.09 5.95 18.07
CA GLU A 76 -18.14 6.03 19.19
C GLU A 76 -16.70 6.28 18.73
N GLU A 77 -16.28 5.68 17.60
CA GLU A 77 -14.96 5.93 17.01
C GLU A 77 -14.86 7.35 16.46
N GLU A 78 -15.92 7.87 15.83
CA GLU A 78 -15.99 9.26 15.37
C GLU A 78 -15.88 10.24 16.53
N GLN A 79 -16.61 9.98 17.63
CA GLN A 79 -16.54 10.80 18.83
C GLN A 79 -15.15 10.77 19.46
N ARG A 80 -14.51 9.59 19.57
CA ARG A 80 -13.13 9.46 20.05
C ARG A 80 -12.14 10.22 19.15
N MET A 81 -12.28 10.08 17.83
CA MET A 81 -11.45 10.78 16.87
C MET A 81 -11.55 12.31 17.04
N GLU A 82 -12.76 12.82 17.21
CA GLU A 82 -12.99 14.25 17.37
C GLU A 82 -12.43 14.79 18.70
N GLN A 83 -12.56 14.03 19.79
CA GLN A 83 -11.92 14.36 21.07
C GLN A 83 -10.39 14.43 20.94
N LEU A 84 -9.79 13.47 20.24
CA LEU A 84 -8.34 13.42 20.02
C LEU A 84 -7.85 14.60 19.17
N LYS A 85 -8.55 14.95 18.09
CA LYS A 85 -8.23 16.13 17.27
C LYS A 85 -8.29 17.41 18.09
N ASN A 86 -9.39 17.63 18.80
CA ASN A 86 -9.56 18.82 19.63
C ASN A 86 -8.47 18.95 20.70
N ARG A 87 -8.06 17.82 21.30
CA ARG A 87 -6.95 17.81 22.26
C ARG A 87 -5.62 18.14 21.60
N ARG A 88 -5.32 17.52 20.45
CA ARG A 88 -4.11 17.79 19.66
C ARG A 88 -4.02 19.25 19.25
N ASP A 89 -5.12 19.83 18.75
CA ASP A 89 -5.13 21.19 18.21
C ASP A 89 -4.93 22.22 19.31
N ARG A 90 -5.53 22.03 20.50
CA ARG A 90 -5.26 22.88 21.67
C ARG A 90 -3.79 22.83 22.12
N VAL A 91 -3.19 21.64 22.14
CA VAL A 91 -1.78 21.49 22.52
C VAL A 91 -0.86 22.06 21.46
N ALA A 92 -1.19 21.89 20.17
CA ALA A 92 -0.48 22.46 19.03
C ALA A 92 -0.48 23.99 19.08
N GLU A 93 -1.64 24.62 19.32
CA GLU A 93 -1.75 26.07 19.50
C GLU A 93 -0.90 26.56 20.68
N GLY A 94 -0.97 25.88 21.82
CA GLY A 94 -0.18 26.24 23.01
C GLY A 94 1.33 26.14 22.81
N LEU A 95 1.78 25.21 21.97
CA LEU A 95 3.20 24.99 21.66
C LEU A 95 3.67 25.69 20.38
N GLN A 96 2.76 26.34 19.64
CA GLN A 96 3.01 26.91 18.31
C GLN A 96 3.62 25.88 17.33
N LEU A 97 3.15 24.64 17.40
CA LEU A 97 3.57 23.55 16.54
C LEU A 97 2.49 23.20 15.54
N ASP A 98 2.90 22.64 14.39
CA ASP A 98 1.94 22.02 13.48
C ASP A 98 1.27 20.81 14.17
N PRO A 99 -0.06 20.70 14.16
CA PRO A 99 -0.75 19.58 14.80
C PRO A 99 -0.29 18.20 14.28
N GLY A 100 0.08 18.10 13.00
CA GLY A 100 0.60 16.87 12.40
C GLY A 100 1.91 16.39 13.00
N VAL A 101 2.72 17.29 13.56
CA VAL A 101 3.96 16.95 14.30
C VAL A 101 3.64 16.31 15.65
N ILE A 102 2.58 16.76 16.33
CA ILE A 102 2.12 16.16 17.58
C ILE A 102 1.50 14.79 17.31
N ALA A 103 0.54 14.71 16.40
CA ALA A 103 -0.05 13.45 15.97
C ALA A 103 -0.64 13.55 14.55
N PRO A 104 -0.18 12.73 13.59
CA PRO A 104 -0.76 12.69 12.25
C PRO A 104 -2.19 12.14 12.32
N ARG A 105 -3.04 12.53 11.36
CA ARG A 105 -4.44 12.10 11.31
C ARG A 105 -4.60 10.57 11.35
N GLN A 106 -3.76 9.84 10.61
CA GLN A 106 -3.78 8.37 10.57
C GLN A 106 -3.47 7.76 11.95
N ALA A 107 -2.63 8.41 12.75
CA ALA A 107 -2.34 7.95 14.10
C ALA A 107 -3.57 8.07 15.00
N LEU A 108 -4.26 9.21 14.94
CA LEU A 108 -5.48 9.43 15.70
C LEU A 108 -6.62 8.49 15.25
N GLU A 109 -6.76 8.23 13.95
CA GLU A 109 -7.74 7.27 13.42
C GLU A 109 -7.46 5.84 13.90
N ARG A 110 -6.18 5.45 13.99
CA ARG A 110 -5.81 4.15 14.52
C ARG A 110 -6.11 4.04 16.01
N ILE A 111 -5.79 5.07 16.79
CA ILE A 111 -6.10 5.12 18.24
C ILE A 111 -7.62 5.18 18.48
N SER A 112 -8.37 5.87 17.62
CA SER A 112 -9.82 5.96 17.76
C SER A 112 -10.50 4.61 17.52
N ARG A 113 -9.93 3.75 16.68
CA ARG A 113 -10.39 2.36 16.48
C ARG A 113 -9.85 1.41 17.55
N GLU A 114 -8.55 1.50 17.83
CA GLU A 114 -7.79 0.64 18.73
C GLU A 114 -7.07 1.48 19.80
N PRO A 115 -7.70 1.78 20.95
CA PRO A 115 -7.08 2.58 22.01
C PRO A 115 -5.75 2.01 22.52
N GLN A 116 -5.57 0.70 22.47
CA GLN A 116 -4.34 0.00 22.83
C GLN A 116 -3.17 0.28 21.87
N ALA A 117 -3.43 0.81 20.67
CA ALA A 117 -2.41 1.07 19.66
C ALA A 117 -1.53 2.29 19.98
N VAL A 118 -1.88 3.13 20.98
CA VAL A 118 -1.17 4.37 21.34
C VAL A 118 0.35 4.18 21.41
N GLY A 119 0.80 3.15 22.14
CA GLY A 119 2.24 2.87 22.31
C GLY A 119 2.98 2.48 21.02
N SER A 120 2.26 1.96 20.03
CA SER A 120 2.83 1.54 18.74
C SER A 120 2.81 2.64 17.67
N VAL A 121 2.02 3.69 17.89
CA VAL A 121 1.73 4.73 16.91
C VAL A 121 2.30 6.09 17.31
N LEU A 122 2.40 6.37 18.60
CA LEU A 122 2.91 7.63 19.14
C LEU A 122 4.17 7.42 19.96
N MET A 123 5.10 8.36 19.86
CA MET A 123 6.27 8.43 20.73
C MET A 123 5.85 8.84 22.16
N ARG A 124 6.68 8.48 23.15
CA ARG A 124 6.43 8.79 24.58
C ARG A 124 6.12 10.27 24.83
N TRP A 125 6.83 11.19 24.17
CA TRP A 125 6.60 12.63 24.34
C TRP A 125 5.24 13.08 23.73
N GLN A 126 4.81 12.48 22.62
CA GLN A 126 3.50 12.76 22.01
C GLN A 126 2.36 12.25 22.90
N GLN A 127 2.55 11.07 23.51
CA GLN A 127 1.61 10.49 24.48
C GLN A 127 1.44 11.40 25.69
N GLN A 128 2.56 11.90 26.25
CA GLN A 128 2.53 12.84 27.38
C GLN A 128 1.82 14.15 27.05
N LEU A 129 2.09 14.73 25.87
CA LEU A 129 1.43 15.95 25.39
C LEU A 129 -0.09 15.75 25.22
N LEU A 130 -0.49 14.59 24.73
CA LEU A 130 -1.89 14.22 24.55
C LEU A 130 -2.48 13.53 25.77
N GLY A 131 -1.77 13.43 26.90
CA GLY A 131 -2.08 12.63 28.09
C GLY A 131 -2.84 11.34 27.77
N LEU A 132 -2.21 10.50 26.95
CA LEU A 132 -2.59 9.14 26.56
C LEU A 132 -1.57 8.13 27.10
#